data_AF-A0A534QUG5-F1
#
_entry.id   AF-A0A534QUG5-F1
#
_cell.length_a   1.000
_cell.length_b   1.000
_cell.length_c   1.000
_cell.angle_alpha   90.00
_cell.angle_beta   90.00
_cell.angle_gamma   90.00
#
_symmetry.space_group_name_H-M   'P 1'
#
loop_
_entity.id
_entity.type
_entity.pdbx_description
1 polymer ?
#
loop_
_entity_poly.entity_id
_entity_poly.type
_entity_poly.pdbx_seq_one_letter_code
_entity_poly.pdbx_strand_id
1 'polypeptide(L)'
;MTTIETAEFASPVGRITLAVRDGRLCALDFTEKWSRRRAALEKRFGRVEFHTGTDPAGVVSRLERYFAGDLEALASIRVDPGGTEFQRRVWGALRKVPPGRTVSYGELARAVGAPGAARAVGAANGSNPVG
;
A
#
# COMPACT_ATOMS: atom_id res chain seq x y z
N MET A 1 4.26 -22.75 4.65
CA MET A 1 4.27 -21.66 5.65
C MET A 1 4.71 -20.42 4.92
N THR A 2 3.95 -19.32 5.00
CA THR A 2 4.24 -18.10 4.23
C THR A 2 5.05 -17.16 5.08
N THR A 3 6.23 -16.77 4.62
CA THR A 3 7.10 -15.82 5.32
C THR A 3 6.77 -14.39 4.88
N ILE A 4 6.57 -13.49 5.83
CA ILE A 4 6.40 -12.05 5.58
C ILE A 4 7.43 -11.29 6.43
N GLU A 5 8.22 -10.46 5.76
CA GLU A 5 9.15 -9.56 6.41
C GLU A 5 8.43 -8.26 6.77
N THR A 6 8.63 -7.75 7.99
CA THR A 6 8.02 -6.52 8.47
C THR A 6 9.07 -5.55 8.95
N ALA A 7 8.80 -4.26 8.84
CA ALA A 7 9.61 -3.22 9.46
C ALA A 7 8.71 -2.09 9.95
N GLU A 8 9.20 -1.35 10.94
CA GLU A 8 8.61 -0.09 11.37
C GLU A 8 9.49 1.06 10.90
N PHE A 9 8.86 2.17 10.51
CA PHE A 9 9.53 3.38 10.11
C PHE A 9 8.89 4.58 10.81
N ALA A 10 9.72 5.39 11.47
CA ALA A 10 9.28 6.65 12.06
C ALA A 10 9.26 7.73 10.97
N SER A 11 8.08 8.08 10.48
CA SER A 11 7.91 9.11 9.45
C SER A 11 7.45 10.45 10.05
N PRO A 12 7.60 11.57 9.30
CA PRO A 12 7.06 12.87 9.71
C PRO A 12 5.54 12.90 9.98
N VAL A 13 4.79 11.93 9.45
CA VAL A 13 3.32 11.84 9.61
C VAL A 13 2.88 10.82 10.66
N GLY A 14 3.83 10.15 11.33
CA GLY A 14 3.57 9.11 12.32
C GLY A 14 4.38 7.85 12.06
N ARG A 15 4.27 6.87 12.98
CA ARG A 15 4.95 5.58 12.82
C ARG A 15 4.14 4.70 11.87
N ILE A 16 4.82 4.14 10.88
CA ILE A 16 4.22 3.24 9.89
C ILE A 16 4.85 1.86 9.99
N THR A 17 4.05 0.83 9.76
CA THR A 17 4.49 -0.56 9.70
C THR A 17 4.22 -1.10 8.30
N LEU A 18 5.22 -1.77 7.72
CA LEU A 18 5.17 -2.33 6.38
C LEU A 18 5.33 -3.86 6.43
N ALA A 19 4.81 -4.53 5.40
CA ALA A 19 4.84 -5.97 5.25
C ALA A 19 5.22 -6.34 3.81
N VAL A 20 6.29 -7.10 3.65
CA VAL A 20 6.85 -7.51 2.37
C VAL A 20 6.84 -9.03 2.26
N ARG A 21 6.39 -9.54 1.12
CA ARG A 21 6.46 -10.96 0.76
C ARG A 21 7.08 -11.08 -0.63
N ASP A 22 8.07 -11.96 -0.78
CA ASP A 22 8.72 -12.23 -2.08
C ASP A 22 9.20 -10.94 -2.77
N GLY A 23 9.74 -9.99 -2.00
CA GLY A 23 10.20 -8.69 -2.50
C GLY A 23 9.09 -7.72 -2.95
N ARG A 24 7.83 -7.98 -2.59
CA ARG A 24 6.66 -7.15 -2.91
C ARG A 24 5.98 -6.65 -1.64
N LEU A 25 5.69 -5.36 -1.61
CA LEU A 25 4.95 -4.73 -0.51
C LEU A 25 3.48 -5.14 -0.55
N CYS A 26 3.03 -5.86 0.47
CA CYS A 26 1.66 -6.38 0.60
C CYS A 26 0.79 -5.53 1.51
N ALA A 27 1.39 -4.89 2.51
CA ALA A 27 0.69 -3.95 3.39
C ALA A 27 1.64 -2.83 3.86
N LEU A 28 1.08 -1.64 4.04
CA LEU A 28 1.68 -0.49 4.70
C LEU A 28 0.52 0.30 5.32
N ASP A 29 0.61 0.60 6.60
CA ASP A 29 -0.35 1.46 7.31
C ASP A 29 0.34 2.04 8.55
N PHE A 30 -0.34 2.95 9.23
CA PHE A 30 0.10 3.40 10.54
C PHE A 30 0.14 2.24 11.54
N THR A 31 1.13 2.28 12.44
CA THR A 31 1.41 1.18 13.37
C THR A 31 0.20 0.85 14.27
N GLU A 32 -0.65 1.82 14.62
CA GLU A 32 -1.87 1.55 15.39
C GLU A 32 -2.90 0.67 14.65
N LYS A 33 -2.86 0.63 13.32
CA LYS A 33 -3.73 -0.24 12.51
C LYS A 33 -3.08 -1.59 12.17
N TRP A 34 -1.85 -1.83 12.62
CA TRP A 34 -1.08 -3.00 12.25
C TRP A 34 -1.76 -4.32 12.60
N SER A 35 -2.40 -4.41 13.77
CA SER A 35 -3.17 -5.62 14.18
C SER A 35 -4.24 -6.01 13.15
N ARG A 36 -4.93 -5.02 12.57
CA ARG A 36 -5.93 -5.24 11.51
C ARG A 36 -5.28 -5.72 10.21
N ARG A 37 -4.13 -5.16 9.85
CA ARG A 37 -3.38 -5.55 8.64
C ARG A 37 -2.81 -6.95 8.77
N ARG A 38 -2.26 -7.29 9.93
CA ARG A 38 -1.77 -8.64 10.24
C ARG A 38 -2.86 -9.69 10.08
N ALA A 39 -4.04 -9.47 10.68
CA ALA A 39 -5.18 -10.36 10.53
C ALA A 39 -5.64 -10.51 9.07
N ALA A 40 -5.60 -9.43 8.28
CA ALA A 40 -5.93 -9.49 6.85
C ALA A 40 -4.90 -10.29 6.04
N LEU A 41 -3.60 -10.17 6.36
CA LEU A 41 -2.53 -10.95 5.73
C LEU A 41 -2.64 -12.44 6.08
N GLU A 42 -2.89 -12.78 7.34
CA GLU A 42 -3.13 -14.16 7.79
C GLU A 42 -4.36 -14.76 7.10
N LYS A 43 -5.47 -14.01 6.98
CA LYS A 43 -6.65 -14.44 6.21
C LYS A 43 -6.33 -14.69 4.73
N ARG A 44 -5.46 -13.87 4.14
CA ARG A 44 -5.11 -13.94 2.72
C ARG A 44 -4.13 -15.06 2.40
N PHE A 45 -3.12 -15.27 3.24
CA PHE A 45 -1.99 -16.15 2.97
C PHE A 45 -1.98 -17.42 3.85
N GLY A 46 -2.97 -17.58 4.72
CA GLY A 46 -3.08 -18.70 5.65
C GLY A 46 -2.08 -18.58 6.80
N ARG A 47 -1.36 -19.67 7.09
CA ARG A 47 -0.34 -19.68 8.14
C ARG A 47 0.86 -18.82 7.74
N VAL A 48 0.95 -17.63 8.32
CA VAL A 48 2.02 -16.66 8.10
C VAL A 48 3.00 -16.66 9.28
N GLU A 49 4.29 -16.60 8.97
CA GLU A 49 5.36 -16.27 9.90
C GLU A 49 5.83 -14.84 9.61
N PHE A 50 5.84 -13.98 10.63
CA PHE A 50 6.28 -12.60 10.50
C PHE A 50 7.69 -12.47 11.07
N HIS A 51 8.61 -11.91 10.27
CA HIS A 51 9.97 -11.63 10.70
C HIS A 51 10.22 -10.14 10.65
N THR A 52 10.61 -9.56 11.79
CA THR A 52 11.00 -8.16 11.84
C THR A 52 12.40 -8.00 11.26
N GLY A 53 12.52 -7.21 10.19
CA GLY A 53 13.76 -6.77 9.59
C GLY A 53 13.91 -5.25 9.68
N THR A 54 15.02 -4.74 9.14
CA THR A 54 15.34 -3.31 9.14
C THR A 54 14.93 -2.62 7.84
N ASP A 55 15.16 -3.26 6.68
CA ASP A 55 14.79 -2.71 5.36
C ASP A 55 14.29 -3.77 4.37
N PRO A 56 13.13 -4.40 4.62
CA PRO A 56 12.56 -5.42 3.73
C PRO A 56 12.39 -4.89 2.30
N ALA A 57 13.05 -5.55 1.34
CA ALA A 57 13.10 -5.17 -0.08
C ALA A 57 13.55 -3.71 -0.36
N GLY A 58 14.21 -3.04 0.58
CA GLY A 58 14.61 -1.64 0.43
C GLY A 58 13.45 -0.63 0.59
N VAL A 59 12.32 -1.02 1.18
CA VAL A 59 11.15 -0.13 1.28
C VAL A 59 11.41 1.02 2.27
N VAL A 60 12.10 0.76 3.39
CA VAL A 60 12.40 1.76 4.41
C VAL A 60 13.31 2.84 3.84
N SER A 61 14.42 2.47 3.19
CA SER A 61 15.34 3.42 2.57
C SER A 61 14.70 4.27 1.47
N ARG A 62 13.70 3.73 0.75
CA ARG A 62 12.93 4.52 -0.24
C ARG A 62 11.94 5.48 0.42
N LEU A 63 11.33 5.08 1.54
CA LEU A 63 10.48 5.98 2.33
C LEU A 63 11.30 7.14 2.91
N GLU A 64 12.50 6.87 3.43
CA GLU A 64 13.44 7.89 3.89
C GLU A 64 13.74 8.92 2.80
N ARG A 65 14.12 8.45 1.60
CA ARG A 65 14.37 9.32 0.44
C ARG A 65 13.14 10.12 0.04
N TYR A 66 11.96 9.51 0.03
CA TYR A 66 10.70 10.19 -0.27
C TYR A 66 10.43 11.33 0.69
N PHE A 67 10.55 11.09 2.00
CA PHE A 67 10.37 12.13 3.01
C PHE A 67 11.50 13.17 3.02
N ALA A 68 12.68 12.84 2.48
CA ALA A 68 13.76 13.79 2.22
C ALA A 68 13.57 14.62 0.93
N GLY A 69 12.49 14.39 0.18
CA GLY A 69 12.11 15.18 -0.99
C GLY A 69 12.32 14.50 -2.35
N ASP A 70 12.85 13.28 -2.38
CA ASP A 70 12.96 12.48 -3.61
C ASP A 70 11.64 11.74 -3.89
N LEU A 71 10.71 12.46 -4.52
CA LEU A 71 9.35 11.95 -4.80
C LEU A 71 9.33 10.71 -5.70
N GLU A 72 10.38 10.49 -6.49
CA GLU A 72 10.51 9.35 -7.41
C GLU A 72 10.99 8.07 -6.70
N ALA A 73 11.48 8.18 -5.45
CA ALA A 73 12.00 7.04 -4.70
C ALA A 73 11.00 5.88 -4.57
N LEU A 74 9.69 6.19 -4.53
CA LEU A 74 8.63 5.20 -4.39
C LEU A 74 8.26 4.48 -5.70
N ALA A 75 8.62 5.04 -6.86
CA ALA A 75 8.18 4.54 -8.17
C ALA A 75 8.59 3.07 -8.41
N SER A 76 9.76 2.68 -7.91
CA SER A 76 10.34 1.34 -8.04
C SER A 76 9.80 0.29 -7.05
N ILE A 77 8.95 0.69 -6.09
CA ILE A 77 8.39 -0.25 -5.11
C ILE A 77 7.39 -1.17 -5.80
N ARG A 78 7.74 -2.46 -5.84
CA ARG A 78 6.86 -3.53 -6.30
C ARG A 78 5.81 -3.81 -5.23
N VAL A 79 4.54 -3.87 -5.62
CA VAL A 79 3.42 -4.10 -4.71
C VAL A 79 2.66 -5.38 -5.05
N ASP A 80 2.06 -5.99 -4.04
CA ASP A 80 1.05 -7.04 -4.16
C ASP A 80 -0.06 -6.82 -3.12
N PRO A 81 -0.97 -5.85 -3.36
CA PRO A 81 -2.01 -5.48 -2.39
C PRO A 81 -3.15 -6.50 -2.30
N GLY A 82 -3.25 -7.47 -3.22
CA GLY A 82 -4.38 -8.39 -3.28
C GLY A 82 -5.67 -7.69 -3.72
N GLY A 83 -6.76 -7.86 -2.97
CA GLY A 83 -8.06 -7.24 -3.24
C GLY A 83 -8.82 -7.84 -4.43
N THR A 84 -10.00 -7.31 -4.71
CA THR A 84 -10.83 -7.66 -5.87
C THR A 84 -10.26 -7.07 -7.16
N GLU A 85 -10.75 -7.53 -8.31
CA GLU A 85 -10.34 -6.96 -9.59
C GLU A 85 -10.65 -5.46 -9.70
N PHE A 86 -11.80 -5.03 -9.20
CA PHE A 86 -12.17 -3.62 -9.16
C PHE A 86 -11.21 -2.80 -8.28
N GLN A 87 -10.90 -3.28 -7.07
CA GLN A 87 -9.93 -2.63 -6.19
C GLN A 87 -8.55 -2.51 -6.84
N ARG A 88 -8.04 -3.59 -7.47
CA ARG A 88 -6.75 -3.57 -8.17
C ARG A 88 -6.72 -2.54 -9.31
N ARG A 89 -7.81 -2.41 -10.07
CA ARG A 89 -7.93 -1.37 -11.11
C ARG A 89 -7.88 0.04 -10.50
N VAL A 90 -8.61 0.27 -9.41
CA VAL A 90 -8.60 1.57 -8.70
C VAL A 90 -7.21 1.89 -8.16
N TRP A 91 -6.57 0.97 -7.43
CA TRP A 91 -5.23 1.20 -6.88
C TRP A 91 -4.17 1.35 -7.96
N GLY A 92 -4.30 0.63 -9.08
CA GLY A 92 -3.45 0.82 -10.25
C GLY A 92 -3.62 2.20 -10.89
N ALA A 93 -4.83 2.76 -10.89
CA ALA A 93 -5.08 4.13 -11.36
C ALA A 93 -4.53 5.18 -10.38
N LEU A 94 -4.63 4.96 -9.06
CA LEU A 94 -4.05 5.86 -8.04
C LEU A 94 -2.53 6.03 -8.24
N ARG A 95 -1.81 4.97 -8.60
CA ARG A 95 -0.36 5.03 -8.88
C ARG A 95 0.02 5.91 -10.07
N LYS A 96 -0.95 6.31 -10.91
CA LYS A 96 -0.73 7.19 -12.07
C LYS A 96 -0.93 8.67 -11.74
N VAL A 97 -1.40 8.99 -10.52
CA VAL A 97 -1.57 10.37 -10.07
C VAL A 97 -0.19 10.93 -9.72
N PRO A 98 0.27 12.02 -10.39
CA PRO A 98 1.57 12.60 -10.09
C PRO A 98 1.63 13.20 -8.68
N PRO A 99 2.82 13.25 -8.05
CA PRO A 99 3.01 13.97 -6.79
C PRO A 99 2.55 15.43 -6.88
N GLY A 100 1.91 15.92 -5.82
CA GLY A 100 1.37 17.28 -5.76
C GLY A 100 0.10 17.52 -6.59
N ARG A 101 -0.48 16.48 -7.19
CA ARG A 101 -1.77 16.55 -7.91
C ARG A 101 -2.85 15.78 -7.16
N THR A 102 -4.09 16.19 -7.40
CA THR A 102 -5.28 15.52 -6.89
C THR A 102 -6.17 15.08 -8.04
N VAL A 103 -6.96 14.05 -7.80
CA VAL A 103 -8.01 13.57 -8.71
C VAL A 103 -9.26 13.29 -7.87
N SER A 104 -10.43 13.61 -8.41
CA SER A 104 -11.70 13.26 -7.78
C SER A 104 -12.01 11.78 -7.94
N TYR A 105 -12.85 11.24 -7.04
CA TYR A 105 -13.35 9.87 -7.19
C TYR A 105 -14.14 9.66 -8.49
N GLY A 106 -14.80 10.71 -9.01
CA GLY A 106 -15.49 10.64 -10.30
C GLY A 106 -14.53 10.53 -11.48
N GLU A 107 -13.40 11.24 -11.45
CA GLU A 107 -12.34 11.12 -12.46
C GLU A 107 -11.69 9.74 -12.42
N LEU A 108 -11.37 9.22 -11.22
CA LEU A 108 -10.86 7.85 -11.07
C LEU A 108 -11.87 6.82 -11.59
N ALA A 109 -13.16 6.99 -11.30
CA ALA A 109 -14.22 6.11 -11.78
C ALA A 109 -14.26 6.06 -13.32
N ARG A 110 -14.11 7.21 -14.00
CA ARG A 110 -13.97 7.25 -15.46
C ARG A 110 -12.69 6.56 -15.93
N ALA A 111 -11.56 6.83 -15.27
CA ALA A 111 -10.25 6.26 -15.64
C ALA A 111 -10.20 4.73 -15.55
N VAL A 112 -10.98 4.12 -14.65
CA VAL A 112 -11.06 2.65 -14.50
C VAL A 112 -12.20 2.01 -15.31
N GLY A 113 -12.87 2.78 -16.18
CA GLY A 113 -13.96 2.28 -17.03
C GLY A 113 -15.27 2.02 -16.29
N ALA A 114 -15.50 2.71 -15.17
CA ALA A 114 -16.71 2.59 -14.35
C ALA A 114 -17.37 3.96 -14.10
N PRO A 115 -17.80 4.69 -15.15
CA PRO A 115 -18.42 6.00 -14.98
C PRO A 115 -19.64 5.91 -14.05
N GLY A 116 -19.78 6.89 -13.14
CA GLY A 116 -20.84 6.89 -12.11
C GLY A 116 -20.50 6.13 -10.83
N ALA A 117 -19.41 5.34 -10.79
CA ALA A 117 -19.03 4.51 -9.65
C ALA A 117 -18.20 5.24 -8.56
N ALA A 118 -18.34 6.58 -8.42
CA ALA A 118 -17.51 7.38 -7.52
C ALA A 118 -17.54 6.88 -6.06
N ARG A 119 -18.71 6.46 -5.56
CA ARG A 119 -18.85 5.90 -4.20
C ARG A 119 -18.08 4.58 -4.04
N ALA A 120 -18.15 3.70 -5.04
CA ALA A 120 -17.43 2.43 -5.03
C ALA A 120 -15.91 2.65 -5.10
N VAL A 121 -15.45 3.63 -5.88
CA VAL A 121 -14.04 4.06 -5.90
C VAL A 121 -13.61 4.59 -4.53
N GLY A 122 -14.43 5.40 -3.85
CA GLY A 122 -14.14 5.87 -2.50
C GLY A 122 -13.97 4.71 -1.50
N ALA A 123 -14.85 3.70 -1.57
CA ALA A 123 -14.73 2.49 -0.76
C ALA A 123 -13.47 1.67 -1.11
N ALA A 124 -13.12 1.57 -2.39
CA ALA A 124 -11.87 0.93 -2.82
C ALA A 124 -10.63 1.69 -2.31
N ASN A 125 -10.65 3.02 -2.33
CA ASN A 125 -9.59 3.86 -1.77
C ASN A 125 -9.42 3.64 -0.26
N GLY A 126 -10.53 3.67 0.50
CA GLY A 126 -10.50 3.43 1.95
C GLY A 126 -10.11 2.00 2.37
N SER A 127 -10.14 1.05 1.44
CA SER A 127 -9.70 -0.33 1.66
C SER A 127 -8.28 -0.61 1.15
N ASN A 128 -7.55 0.40 0.66
CA ASN A 128 -6.17 0.27 0.22
C ASN A 128 -5.30 -0.33 1.36
N PRO A 129 -4.62 -1.46 1.13
CA PRO A 129 -3.72 -2.05 2.12
C PRO A 129 -2.33 -1.42 2.17
N VAL A 130 -1.99 -0.54 1.21
CA VAL A 130 -0.72 0.17 1.13
C VAL A 130 -0.99 1.67 1.15
N GLY A 131 -1.29 2.23 2.31
CA GLY A 131 -1.66 3.65 2.46
C GLY A 131 -1.96 4.08 3.88
#